data_AF-S4PLN4-F1
#
_entry.id   AF-S4PLN4-F1
#
_cell.length_a   1.000
_cell.length_b   1.000
_cell.length_c   1.000
_cell.angle_alpha   90.00
_cell.angle_beta   90.00
_cell.angle_gamma   90.00
#
_symmetry.space_group_name_H-M   'P 1'
#
loop_
_entity.id
_entity.type
_entity.pdbx_description
1 polymer ?
#
loop_
_entity_poly.entity_id
_entity_poly.type
_entity_poly.pdbx_seq_one_letter_code
_entity_poly.pdbx_strand_id
1 'polypeptide(L)'
;MLRSGARHPDADEGASTSGGRDCRARQLHATLTEYLQLEHKFQPKLCLPTDGKNGEVTTGARDGAAHVLRCLKVWFDLPADVLISAINLFDRFLTKMKVRPCHVPCITVSCMNIAMDEHA
;
A
#
# COMPACT_ATOMS: atom_id res chain seq x y z
N MET A 1 44.18 -5.52 -59.87
CA MET A 1 42.86 -5.57 -59.23
C MET A 1 43.00 -6.29 -57.89
N LEU A 2 43.17 -5.55 -56.79
CA LEU A 2 43.13 -6.07 -55.41
C LEU A 2 42.06 -5.29 -54.66
N ARG A 3 41.02 -5.96 -54.18
CA ARG A 3 40.06 -5.38 -53.22
C ARG A 3 40.29 -6.05 -51.86
N SER A 4 41.01 -5.33 -51.00
CA SER A 4 40.99 -5.56 -49.55
C SER A 4 39.74 -4.92 -48.96
N GLY A 5 38.98 -5.73 -48.22
CA GLY A 5 38.33 -5.38 -46.95
C GLY A 5 37.15 -4.41 -46.93
N ALA A 6 36.01 -4.90 -46.42
CA ALA A 6 35.24 -4.22 -45.38
C ALA A 6 34.42 -5.27 -44.63
N ARG A 7 34.83 -5.60 -43.39
CA ARG A 7 34.08 -6.43 -42.45
C ARG A 7 32.99 -5.53 -41.86
N HIS A 8 31.73 -5.95 -41.99
CA HIS A 8 30.56 -5.24 -41.44
C HIS A 8 30.59 -5.29 -39.89
N PRO A 9 30.36 -4.18 -39.17
CA PRO A 9 30.52 -4.16 -37.72
C PRO A 9 29.27 -4.64 -36.93
N ASP A 10 28.15 -4.93 -37.58
CA ASP A 10 26.89 -5.16 -36.86
C ASP A 10 26.54 -6.65 -36.63
N ALA A 11 27.40 -7.38 -35.93
CA ALA A 11 27.10 -8.76 -35.54
C ALA A 11 27.51 -9.10 -34.11
N ASP A 12 27.34 -8.19 -33.14
CA ASP A 12 27.30 -8.58 -31.72
C ASP A 12 26.68 -7.51 -30.79
N GLU A 13 25.43 -7.08 -31.01
CA GLU A 13 24.77 -6.23 -30.00
C GLU A 13 23.25 -6.51 -29.86
N GLY A 14 22.90 -7.80 -29.73
CA GLY A 14 21.51 -8.25 -29.53
C GLY A 14 21.21 -8.96 -28.21
N ALA A 15 22.23 -9.31 -27.41
CA ALA A 15 22.05 -10.26 -26.30
C ALA A 15 21.76 -9.62 -24.92
N SER A 16 21.96 -8.32 -24.75
CA SER A 16 21.97 -7.70 -23.41
C SER A 16 20.62 -7.19 -22.91
N THR A 17 19.57 -7.20 -23.74
CA THR A 17 18.24 -6.65 -23.35
C THR A 17 17.24 -7.70 -22.87
N SER A 18 17.48 -9.00 -23.08
CA SER A 18 16.61 -10.09 -22.62
C SER A 18 16.85 -10.44 -21.15
N GLY A 19 18.12 -10.60 -20.74
CA GLY A 19 18.50 -10.98 -19.38
C GLY A 19 18.04 -9.99 -18.30
N GLY A 20 17.99 -8.69 -18.63
CA GLY A 20 17.50 -7.65 -17.70
C GLY A 20 15.99 -7.72 -17.44
N ARG A 21 15.18 -8.11 -18.44
CA ARG A 21 13.73 -8.26 -18.27
C ARG A 21 13.40 -9.51 -17.47
N ASP A 22 14.11 -10.60 -17.72
CA ASP A 22 13.92 -11.86 -16.99
C ASP A 22 14.33 -11.73 -15.51
N CYS A 23 15.39 -10.98 -15.22
CA CYS A 23 15.80 -10.67 -13.85
C CYS A 23 14.76 -9.84 -13.10
N ARG A 24 14.23 -8.76 -13.73
CA ARG A 24 13.17 -7.94 -13.14
C ARG A 24 11.88 -8.73 -12.93
N ALA A 25 11.50 -9.59 -13.87
CA ALA A 25 10.33 -10.45 -13.75
C ALA A 25 10.46 -11.42 -12.57
N ARG A 26 11.64 -12.04 -12.40
CA ARG A 26 11.93 -12.92 -11.24
C ARG A 26 11.88 -12.16 -9.92
N GLN A 27 12.45 -10.95 -9.87
CA GLN A 27 12.41 -10.12 -8.67
C GLN A 27 10.97 -9.75 -8.30
N LEU A 28 10.17 -9.30 -9.27
CA LEU A 28 8.75 -8.98 -9.04
C LEU A 28 7.96 -10.21 -8.58
N HIS A 29 8.23 -11.38 -9.16
CA HIS A 29 7.58 -12.63 -8.74
C HIS A 29 7.94 -13.00 -7.30
N ALA A 30 9.21 -12.83 -6.90
CA ALA A 30 9.65 -13.06 -5.53
C ALA A 30 8.95 -12.10 -4.55
N THR A 31 8.96 -10.79 -4.84
CA THR A 31 8.28 -9.77 -4.03
C THR A 31 6.77 -10.03 -3.93
N LEU A 32 6.12 -10.38 -5.04
CA LEU A 32 4.70 -10.69 -5.04
C LEU A 32 4.38 -11.92 -4.18
N THR A 33 5.22 -12.96 -4.26
CA THR A 33 5.07 -14.16 -3.43
C THR A 33 5.18 -13.83 -1.95
N GLU A 34 6.14 -12.97 -1.57
CA GLU A 34 6.30 -12.47 -0.21
C GLU A 34 5.06 -11.69 0.27
N TYR A 35 4.55 -10.76 -0.54
CA TYR A 35 3.36 -10.00 -0.18
C TYR A 35 2.09 -10.85 -0.07
N LEU A 36 1.91 -11.85 -0.93
CA LEU A 36 0.80 -12.81 -0.81
C LEU A 36 0.88 -13.61 0.49
N GLN A 37 2.09 -14.01 0.91
CA GLN A 37 2.25 -14.67 2.21
C GLN A 37 1.87 -13.76 3.36
N LEU A 38 2.10 -12.44 3.26
CA LEU A 38 1.73 -11.48 4.30
C LEU A 38 0.26 -11.06 4.27
N GLU A 39 -0.48 -11.33 3.19
CA GLU A 39 -1.87 -10.89 3.00
C GLU A 39 -2.77 -11.22 4.20
N HIS A 40 -2.71 -12.46 4.69
CA HIS A 40 -3.53 -12.92 5.82
C HIS A 40 -3.31 -12.12 7.12
N LYS A 41 -2.13 -11.49 7.30
CA LYS A 41 -1.77 -10.68 8.47
C LYS A 41 -2.30 -9.25 8.36
N PHE A 42 -2.38 -8.74 7.14
CA PHE A 42 -2.72 -7.34 6.86
C PHE A 42 -4.13 -7.16 6.30
N GLN A 43 -4.86 -8.22 5.99
CA GLN A 43 -6.25 -8.15 5.55
C GLN A 43 -7.18 -7.82 6.74
N PRO A 44 -7.85 -6.65 6.75
CA PRO A 44 -8.87 -6.36 7.76
C PRO A 44 -10.13 -7.20 7.48
N LYS A 45 -10.66 -7.85 8.51
CA LYS A 45 -11.95 -8.57 8.46
C LYS A 45 -13.02 -7.70 9.12
N LEU A 46 -13.19 -6.50 8.57
CA LEU A 46 -14.00 -5.45 9.18
C LEU A 46 -15.49 -5.65 8.85
N CYS A 47 -16.28 -6.00 9.86
CA CYS A 47 -17.75 -6.10 9.76
C CYS A 47 -18.38 -5.10 10.73
N LEU A 48 -18.63 -3.88 10.27
CA LEU A 48 -19.26 -2.84 11.08
C LEU A 48 -20.78 -2.78 10.85
N PRO A 49 -21.57 -2.52 11.89
CA PRO A 49 -23.01 -2.30 11.72
C PRO A 49 -23.27 -1.03 10.90
N THR A 50 -24.33 -1.07 10.09
CA THR A 50 -24.84 0.12 9.37
C THR A 50 -25.55 1.08 10.33
N ASP A 51 -26.27 0.54 11.32
CA ASP A 51 -27.05 1.31 12.30
C ASP A 51 -26.40 1.31 13.69
N GLY A 52 -26.34 2.49 14.32
CA GLY A 52 -25.69 2.72 15.62
C GLY A 52 -26.49 2.29 16.85
N LYS A 53 -27.30 1.23 16.77
CA LYS A 53 -28.24 0.83 17.84
C LYS A 53 -27.56 0.48 19.17
N ASN A 54 -26.27 0.12 19.13
CA ASN A 54 -25.55 -0.42 20.29
C ASN A 54 -24.41 0.49 20.79
N GLY A 55 -24.28 1.72 20.27
CA GLY A 55 -23.16 2.60 20.61
C GLY A 55 -21.79 2.08 20.14
N GLU A 56 -21.78 1.19 19.15
CA GLU A 56 -20.59 0.68 18.47
C GLU A 56 -20.21 1.58 17.29
N VAL A 57 -18.97 1.49 16.82
CA VAL A 57 -18.53 2.19 15.60
C VAL A 57 -19.32 1.68 14.41
N THR A 58 -20.00 2.58 13.71
CA THR A 58 -20.75 2.26 12.49
C THR A 58 -19.88 2.47 11.24
N THR A 59 -20.36 1.95 10.11
CA THR A 59 -19.75 2.23 8.80
C THR A 59 -19.63 3.74 8.55
N GLY A 60 -20.66 4.52 8.91
CA GLY A 60 -20.61 5.99 8.77
C GLY A 60 -19.55 6.66 9.64
N ALA A 61 -19.32 6.18 10.88
CA ALA A 61 -18.25 6.70 11.73
C ALA A 61 -16.86 6.40 11.15
N ARG A 62 -16.67 5.20 10.58
CA ARG A 62 -15.45 4.81 9.87
C ARG A 62 -15.23 5.66 8.62
N ASP A 63 -16.28 5.93 7.84
CA ASP A 63 -16.17 6.75 6.63
C ASP A 63 -15.87 8.22 6.95
N GLY A 64 -16.41 8.73 8.06
CA GLY A 64 -16.02 10.02 8.62
C GLY A 64 -14.52 10.07 8.98
N ALA A 65 -14.01 9.04 9.67
CA ALA A 65 -12.58 8.92 9.96
C ALA A 65 -11.72 8.87 8.69
N ALA A 66 -12.13 8.07 7.70
CA ALA A 66 -11.43 7.98 6.42
C ALA A 66 -11.45 9.31 5.66
N HIS A 67 -12.53 10.09 5.76
CA HIS A 67 -12.59 11.45 5.21
C HIS A 67 -11.58 12.38 5.91
N VAL A 68 -11.51 12.34 7.24
CA VAL A 68 -10.52 13.12 8.00
C VAL A 68 -9.09 12.75 7.58
N LEU A 69 -8.76 11.46 7.46
CA LEU A 69 -7.44 11.02 6.99
C LEU A 69 -7.10 11.55 5.60
N ARG A 70 -8.07 11.55 4.67
CA ARG A 70 -7.89 12.15 3.34
C ARG A 70 -7.62 13.66 3.41
N CYS A 71 -8.32 14.37 4.29
CA CYS A 71 -8.08 15.80 4.51
C CYS A 71 -6.67 16.04 5.08
N LEU A 72 -6.25 15.28 6.10
CA LEU A 72 -4.91 15.38 6.68
C LEU A 72 -3.82 15.06 5.65
N LYS A 73 -4.02 14.04 4.82
CA LYS A 73 -3.11 13.70 3.71
C LYS A 73 -2.87 14.89 2.78
N VAL A 74 -3.92 15.64 2.41
CA VAL A 74 -3.80 16.82 1.54
C VAL A 74 -3.17 17.99 2.30
N TRP A 75 -3.55 18.18 3.55
CA TRP A 75 -3.09 19.32 4.36
C TRP A 75 -1.60 19.26 4.69
N PHE A 76 -1.06 18.06 4.91
CA PHE A 76 0.35 17.82 5.21
C PHE A 76 1.18 17.37 3.99
N ASP A 77 0.58 17.36 2.79
CA ASP A 77 1.20 16.90 1.53
C ASP A 77 1.89 15.51 1.66
N LEU A 78 1.18 14.56 2.26
CA LEU A 78 1.71 13.22 2.53
C LEU A 78 1.55 12.28 1.33
N PRO A 79 2.45 11.29 1.15
CA PRO A 79 2.32 10.30 0.09
C PRO A 79 1.07 9.44 0.28
N ALA A 80 0.56 8.88 -0.83
CA ALA A 80 -0.63 8.03 -0.80
C ALA A 80 -0.44 6.77 0.05
N ASP A 81 0.79 6.26 0.14
CA ASP A 81 1.13 5.06 0.90
C ASP A 81 0.86 5.24 2.40
N VAL A 82 1.16 6.42 2.96
CA VAL A 82 0.86 6.76 4.36
C VAL A 82 -0.65 6.71 4.62
N LEU A 83 -1.45 7.25 3.71
CA LEU A 83 -2.91 7.21 3.84
C LEU A 83 -3.44 5.77 3.79
N ILE A 84 -2.92 4.95 2.87
CA ILE A 84 -3.33 3.55 2.71
C ILE A 84 -2.94 2.75 3.97
N SER A 85 -1.72 2.95 4.49
CA SER A 85 -1.26 2.31 5.72
C SER A 85 -2.11 2.73 6.92
N ALA A 86 -2.40 4.03 7.08
CA ALA A 86 -3.22 4.55 8.17
C ALA A 86 -4.64 3.97 8.16
N ILE A 87 -5.29 3.89 6.98
CA ILE A 87 -6.62 3.28 6.83
C ILE A 87 -6.57 1.79 7.16
N ASN A 88 -5.56 1.07 6.66
CA ASN A 88 -5.42 -0.35 6.94
C ASN A 88 -5.23 -0.62 8.45
N LEU A 89 -4.38 0.16 9.11
CA LEU A 89 -4.15 0.06 10.55
C LEU A 89 -5.44 0.35 11.33
N PHE A 90 -6.20 1.36 10.92
CA PHE A 90 -7.50 1.69 11.51
C PHE A 90 -8.51 0.55 11.37
N ASP A 91 -8.66 -0.01 10.17
CA ASP A 91 -9.62 -1.09 9.90
C ASP A 91 -9.22 -2.39 10.61
N ARG A 92 -7.91 -2.68 10.73
CA ARG A 92 -7.39 -3.82 11.53
C ARG A 92 -7.61 -3.63 13.02
N PHE A 93 -7.43 -2.41 13.53
CA PHE A 93 -7.72 -2.08 14.92
C PHE A 93 -9.19 -2.34 15.25
N LEU A 94 -10.11 -1.83 14.43
CA LEU A 94 -11.55 -2.05 14.60
C LEU A 94 -11.98 -3.51 14.41
N THR A 95 -11.26 -4.29 13.61
CA THR A 95 -11.48 -5.73 13.48
C THR A 95 -11.19 -6.47 14.81
N LYS A 96 -10.24 -5.99 15.60
CA LYS A 96 -9.78 -6.64 16.84
C LYS A 96 -10.40 -6.05 18.11
N MET A 97 -10.83 -4.79 18.07
CA MET A 97 -11.26 -4.03 19.25
C MET A 97 -12.69 -3.51 19.08
N LYS A 98 -13.51 -3.70 20.12
CA LYS A 98 -14.79 -2.99 20.24
C LYS A 98 -14.55 -1.61 20.84
N VAL A 99 -14.91 -0.59 20.09
CA VAL A 99 -14.62 0.81 20.44
C VAL A 99 -15.92 1.61 20.48
N ARG A 100 -15.98 2.60 21.37
CA ARG A 100 -17.05 3.61 21.36
C ARG A 100 -16.74 4.71 20.31
N PRO A 101 -17.74 5.22 19.60
CA PRO A 101 -17.58 6.29 18.60
C PRO A 101 -16.82 7.53 19.09
N CYS A 102 -16.92 7.86 20.39
CA CYS A 102 -16.21 9.01 20.97
C CYS A 102 -14.68 8.92 20.89
N HIS A 103 -14.11 7.72 20.76
CA HIS A 103 -12.66 7.52 20.65
C HIS A 103 -12.17 7.45 19.21
N VAL A 104 -13.06 7.37 18.22
CA VAL A 104 -12.72 7.27 16.80
C VAL A 104 -11.80 8.42 16.35
N PRO A 105 -12.05 9.70 16.69
CA PRO A 105 -11.15 10.78 16.27
C PRO A 105 -9.71 10.61 16.77
N CYS A 106 -9.55 10.25 18.05
CA CYS A 106 -8.24 10.02 18.66
C CYS A 106 -7.52 8.85 17.99
N ILE A 107 -8.21 7.72 17.80
CA ILE A 107 -7.63 6.55 17.11
C ILE A 107 -7.22 6.90 15.68
N THR A 108 -8.05 7.67 14.97
CA THR A 108 -7.79 8.08 13.58
C THR A 108 -6.47 8.84 13.47
N VAL A 109 -6.23 9.85 14.32
CA VAL A 109 -4.98 10.61 14.29
C VAL A 109 -3.79 9.79 14.77
N SER A 110 -3.98 8.88 15.73
CA SER A 110 -2.93 7.95 16.16
C SER A 110 -2.49 7.00 15.04
N CYS A 111 -3.44 6.45 14.28
CA CYS A 111 -3.13 5.61 13.12
C CYS A 111 -2.36 6.39 12.05
N MET A 112 -2.71 7.66 11.83
CA MET A 112 -1.96 8.52 10.91
C MET A 112 -0.52 8.74 11.37
N ASN A 113 -0.31 9.02 12.66
CA ASN A 113 1.04 9.24 13.20
C ASN A 113 1.91 7.99 13.05
N ILE A 114 1.38 6.81 13.40
CA ILE A 114 2.11 5.55 13.25
C ILE A 114 2.47 5.30 11.78
N ALA A 115 1.53 5.53 10.85
CA ALA A 115 1.81 5.37 9.43
C ALA A 115 2.86 6.38 8.93
N MET A 116 2.87 7.60 9.45
CA MET A 116 3.92 8.57 9.13
C MET A 116 5.28 8.07 9.62
N ASP A 117 5.36 7.52 10.83
CA ASP A 117 6.60 6.97 11.39
C ASP A 117 7.11 5.73 10.63
N GLU A 118 6.20 4.92 10.06
CA GLU A 118 6.55 3.75 9.23
C GLU A 118 7.09 4.13 7.83
N HIS A 119 6.83 5.35 7.37
CA HIS A 119 7.16 5.83 6.03
C HIS A 119 8.12 7.04 6.01
N ALA A 120 8.59 7.51 7.17
CA ALA A 120 9.58 8.57 7.33
C ALA A 120 11.02 8.02 7.18
#